data_AF-A0A6I2XAU6-F1
#
_entry.id   AF-A0A6I2XAU6-F1
#
_cell.length_a   1.000
_cell.length_b   1.000
_cell.length_c   1.000
_cell.angle_alpha   90.00
_cell.angle_beta   90.00
_cell.angle_gamma   90.00
#
_symmetry.space_group_name_H-M   'P 1'
#
loop_
_entity.id
_entity.type
_entity.pdbx_description
1 polymer ?
#
loop_
_entity_poly.entity_id
_entity_poly.type
_entity_poly.pdbx_seq_one_letter_code
_entity_poly.pdbx_strand_id
1 'polypeptide(L)'
;MKLIKILLETPVPGEVIIDDTWYSPGVVGFLATFGLAAASLLIIWDLVRRIRRVRYRAEISERLDQEQAAGSESSTGHGLSSKPDRPAPPEKPER
;
A
#
# COMPACT_ATOMS: atom_id res chain seq x y z
N MET A 1 -27.40 2.19 -67.74
CA MET A 1 -26.14 2.95 -67.86
C MET A 1 -25.79 3.73 -66.58
N LYS A 2 -25.96 3.13 -65.39
CA LYS A 2 -25.56 3.74 -64.09
C LYS A 2 -24.30 3.10 -63.49
N LEU A 3 -23.85 1.97 -64.04
CA LEU A 3 -22.71 1.20 -63.56
C LEU A 3 -21.35 1.84 -63.91
N ILE A 4 -21.25 2.59 -65.02
CA ILE A 4 -20.00 3.24 -65.43
C ILE A 4 -19.67 4.46 -64.55
N LYS A 5 -20.68 5.11 -63.95
CA LYS A 5 -20.45 6.30 -63.10
C LYS A 5 -19.70 5.99 -61.80
N ILE A 6 -19.92 4.80 -61.22
CA ILE A 6 -19.26 4.38 -59.97
C ILE A 6 -17.75 4.18 -60.15
N LEU A 7 -17.27 3.90 -61.37
CA LEU A 7 -15.85 3.67 -61.63
C LEU A 7 -15.05 4.97 -61.88
N LEU A 8 -15.72 6.10 -62.20
CA LEU A 8 -15.08 7.41 -62.41
C LEU A 8 -15.16 8.34 -61.19
N GLU A 9 -15.85 7.94 -60.12
CA GLU A 9 -15.94 8.71 -58.88
C GLU A 9 -14.71 8.44 -58.00
N THR A 10 -13.50 8.79 -58.46
CA THR A 10 -12.36 8.89 -57.55
C THR A 10 -12.64 10.05 -56.61
N PRO A 11 -12.82 9.84 -55.29
CA PRO A 11 -12.94 10.95 -54.36
C PRO A 11 -11.61 11.70 -54.41
N VAL A 12 -11.63 12.88 -55.03
CA VAL A 12 -10.53 13.83 -54.92
C VAL A 12 -10.45 14.14 -53.43
N PRO A 13 -9.31 13.94 -52.75
CA PRO A 13 -9.18 14.37 -51.37
C PRO A 13 -9.39 15.88 -51.35
N GLY A 14 -10.60 16.29 -50.97
CA GLY A 14 -10.89 17.67 -50.64
C GLY A 14 -9.99 18.07 -49.49
N GLU A 15 -9.56 19.32 -49.49
CA GLU A 15 -8.77 19.92 -48.41
C GLU A 15 -9.40 19.55 -47.07
N VAL A 16 -8.74 18.63 -46.35
CA VAL A 16 -9.16 18.25 -45.01
C VAL A 16 -8.85 19.46 -44.18
N ILE A 17 -9.84 20.32 -43.97
CA ILE A 17 -9.78 21.36 -42.96
C ILE A 17 -9.72 20.59 -41.64
N ILE A 18 -8.49 20.34 -41.18
CA ILE A 18 -8.21 19.82 -39.84
C ILE A 18 -8.62 20.94 -38.90
N ASP A 19 -9.85 20.90 -38.42
CA ASP A 19 -10.32 21.82 -37.39
C ASP A 19 -9.57 21.48 -36.09
N ASP A 20 -8.46 22.18 -35.84
CA ASP A 20 -7.55 22.00 -34.71
C ASP A 20 -8.22 22.23 -33.34
N THR A 21 -9.46 22.70 -33.31
CA THR A 21 -10.13 23.17 -32.09
C THR A 21 -10.43 22.06 -31.08
N TRP A 22 -10.42 20.78 -31.47
CA TRP A 22 -10.95 19.68 -30.63
C TRP A 22 -9.97 18.54 -30.30
N TYR A 23 -8.71 18.61 -30.72
CA TYR A 23 -7.77 17.49 -30.57
C TYR A 23 -7.06 17.39 -29.22
N SER A 24 -7.18 18.39 -28.35
CA SER A 24 -6.70 18.31 -26.98
C SER A 24 -7.90 18.37 -26.01
N PRO A 25 -8.00 17.50 -25.00
CA PRO A 25 -9.04 17.55 -23.96
C PRO A 25 -9.12 18.88 -23.17
N GLY A 26 -8.33 19.89 -23.54
CA GLY A 26 -8.24 21.18 -22.90
C GLY A 26 -7.78 21.10 -21.45
N VAL A 27 -7.91 22.22 -20.74
CA VAL A 27 -7.61 22.29 -19.30
C VAL A 27 -8.50 21.33 -18.50
N VAL A 28 -9.75 21.15 -18.93
CA VAL A 28 -10.71 20.26 -18.25
C VAL A 28 -10.23 18.81 -18.26
N GLY A 29 -9.80 18.28 -19.40
CA GLY A 29 -9.29 16.91 -19.48
C GLY A 29 -7.91 16.72 -18.84
N PHE A 30 -7.07 17.76 -18.81
CA PHE A 30 -5.83 17.73 -18.04
C PHE A 30 -6.12 17.61 -16.53
N LEU A 31 -7.05 18.41 -16.01
CA LEU A 31 -7.45 18.32 -14.61
C LEU A 31 -8.13 16.99 -14.28
N ALA A 32 -8.93 16.43 -15.20
CA ALA A 32 -9.55 15.13 -15.02
C ALA A 32 -8.50 14.00 -14.90
N THR A 33 -7.51 13.97 -15.80
CA THR A 33 -6.46 12.95 -15.76
C THR A 33 -5.48 13.15 -14.60
N PHE A 34 -5.13 14.40 -14.28
CA PHE A 34 -4.33 14.72 -13.10
C PHE A 34 -5.05 14.31 -11.80
N GLY A 35 -6.35 14.60 -11.69
CA GLY A 35 -7.19 14.17 -10.57
C GLY A 35 -7.23 12.64 -10.44
N LEU A 36 -7.37 11.92 -11.56
CA LEU A 36 -7.35 10.45 -11.58
C LEU A 36 -5.99 9.89 -11.12
N ALA A 37 -4.89 10.48 -11.57
CA ALA A 37 -3.54 10.10 -11.13
C ALA A 37 -3.37 10.37 -9.63
N ALA A 38 -3.75 11.56 -9.16
CA ALA A 38 -3.68 11.92 -7.74
C ALA A 38 -4.53 10.98 -6.87
N ALA A 39 -5.76 10.68 -7.29
CA ALA A 39 -6.63 9.73 -6.61
C ALA A 39 -5.99 8.34 -6.53
N SER A 40 -5.40 7.86 -7.63
CA SER A 40 -4.68 6.59 -7.67
C SER A 40 -3.51 6.56 -6.67
N LEU A 41 -2.72 7.63 -6.61
CA LEU A 41 -1.63 7.77 -5.64
C LEU A 41 -2.14 7.82 -4.19
N LEU A 42 -3.24 8.55 -3.93
CA LEU A 42 -3.85 8.63 -2.60
C LEU A 42 -4.35 7.26 -2.13
N ILE A 43 -4.93 6.46 -3.04
CA ILE A 43 -5.37 5.08 -2.72
C ILE A 43 -4.17 4.22 -2.35
N ILE A 44 -3.08 4.26 -3.14
CA ILE A 44 -1.86 3.50 -2.84
C ILE A 44 -1.29 3.93 -1.48
N TRP A 45 -1.21 5.23 -1.22
CA TRP A 45 -0.69 5.74 0.04
C TRP A 45 -1.57 5.36 1.24
N ASP A 46 -2.90 5.43 1.10
CA ASP A 46 -3.82 4.97 2.14
C ASP A 46 -3.69 3.48 2.40
N LEU A 47 -3.58 2.65 1.36
CA LEU A 47 -3.34 1.21 1.48
C LEU A 47 -2.06 0.92 2.27
N VAL A 48 -0.95 1.58 1.93
CA VAL A 48 0.33 1.39 2.65
C VAL A 48 0.22 1.83 4.11
N ARG A 49 -0.40 2.99 4.37
CA ARG A 49 -0.63 3.51 5.73
C ARG A 49 -1.54 2.58 6.53
N ARG A 50 -2.59 2.06 5.91
CA ARG A 50 -3.53 1.11 6.49
C ARG A 50 -2.84 -0.20 6.85
N ILE A 51 -2.08 -0.80 5.93
CA ILE A 51 -1.33 -2.04 6.17
C ILE A 51 -0.37 -1.87 7.36
N ARG A 52 0.40 -0.77 7.40
CA ARG A 52 1.27 -0.47 8.55
C ARG A 52 0.47 -0.40 9.85
N ARG A 53 -0.63 0.37 9.88
CA ARG A 53 -1.48 0.51 11.08
C ARG A 53 -2.08 -0.82 11.57
N VAL A 54 -2.49 -1.70 10.65
CA VAL A 54 -3.11 -2.99 11.00
C VAL A 54 -2.08 -4.01 11.47
N ARG A 55 -0.92 -4.11 10.80
CA ARG A 55 0.13 -5.09 11.15
C ARG A 55 0.70 -4.87 12.55
N TYR A 56 0.98 -3.62 12.93
CA TYR A 56 1.47 -3.32 14.28
C TYR A 56 0.49 -3.73 15.38
N ARG A 57 -0.82 -3.65 15.11
CA ARG A 57 -1.84 -4.08 16.08
C ARG A 57 -1.88 -5.59 16.23
N ALA A 58 -1.75 -6.32 15.13
CA ALA A 58 -1.78 -7.79 15.13
C ALA A 58 -0.58 -8.42 15.86
N GLU A 59 0.63 -7.90 15.64
CA GLU A 59 1.84 -8.44 16.27
C GLU A 59 1.84 -8.23 17.80
N ILE A 60 1.23 -7.14 18.29
CA ILE A 60 1.09 -6.89 19.74
C ILE A 60 0.03 -7.79 20.35
N SER A 61 -1.14 -7.95 19.70
CA SER A 61 -2.16 -8.86 20.20
C SER A 61 -1.65 -10.30 20.23
N GLU A 62 -0.92 -10.73 19.21
CA GLU A 62 -0.38 -12.09 19.14
C GLU A 62 0.69 -12.38 20.21
N ARG A 63 1.53 -11.39 20.56
CA ARG A 63 2.46 -11.51 21.70
C ARG A 63 1.74 -11.54 23.05
N LEU A 64 0.72 -10.69 23.22
CA LEU A 64 -0.11 -10.71 24.44
C LEU A 64 -0.88 -12.03 24.59
N ASP A 65 -1.38 -12.58 23.49
CA ASP A 65 -2.09 -13.86 23.49
C ASP A 65 -1.13 -15.02 23.81
N GLN A 66 0.11 -14.98 23.29
CA GLN A 66 1.15 -15.97 23.63
C GLN A 66 1.62 -15.86 25.08
N GLU A 67 1.79 -14.66 25.62
CA GLU A 67 2.15 -14.45 27.03
C GLU A 67 1.02 -14.86 27.97
N GLN A 68 -0.24 -14.63 27.60
CA GLN A 68 -1.40 -15.11 28.36
C GLN A 68 -1.54 -16.64 28.27
N ALA A 69 -1.27 -17.25 27.12
CA ALA A 69 -1.27 -18.71 26.97
C ALA A 69 -0.12 -19.35 27.78
N ALA A 70 1.10 -18.81 27.69
CA ALA A 70 2.25 -19.27 28.47
C ALA A 70 2.09 -19.01 29.99
N GLY A 71 1.42 -17.90 30.36
CA GLY A 71 1.04 -17.59 31.74
C GLY A 71 -0.02 -18.55 32.28
N SER A 72 -0.96 -18.98 31.44
CA SER A 72 -2.00 -19.94 31.80
C SER A 72 -1.43 -21.35 32.00
N GLU A 73 -0.50 -21.78 31.13
CA GLU A 73 0.21 -23.07 31.28
C GLU A 73 1.15 -23.09 32.49
N SER A 74 1.85 -21.99 32.77
CA SER A 74 2.74 -21.88 33.95
C SER A 74 2.00 -21.73 35.28
N SER A 75 0.74 -21.28 35.28
CA SER A 75 -0.10 -21.22 36.49
C SER A 75 -0.57 -22.59 37.00
N THR A 76 -0.39 -23.67 36.23
CA THR A 76 -0.66 -25.05 36.68
C THR A 76 0.55 -25.71 37.38
N GLY A 77 1.71 -25.02 37.48
CA GLY A 77 2.96 -25.64 37.91
C GLY A 77 3.85 -24.87 38.90
N HIS A 78 3.39 -23.80 39.56
CA HIS A 78 4.24 -23.10 40.54
C HIS A 78 4.08 -23.65 41.96
N GLY A 79 4.61 -24.85 42.17
CA GLY A 79 5.00 -25.36 43.49
C GLY A 79 6.51 -25.17 43.68
N LEU A 80 6.90 -24.29 44.61
CA LEU A 80 8.11 -24.35 45.44
C LEU A 80 9.47 -24.55 44.70
N SER A 81 10.21 -23.48 44.41
CA SER A 81 11.70 -23.55 44.47
C SER A 81 12.39 -22.19 44.63
N SER A 82 12.82 -21.93 45.86
CA SER A 82 14.17 -21.51 46.26
C SER A 82 14.91 -20.44 45.43
N LYS A 83 14.98 -19.24 46.02
CA LYS A 83 15.90 -18.16 45.64
C LYS A 83 17.35 -18.65 45.79
N PRO A 84 18.21 -18.63 44.76
CA PRO A 84 19.60 -19.07 44.90
C PRO A 84 20.41 -18.02 45.66
N ASP A 85 21.12 -18.45 46.70
CA ASP A 85 22.07 -17.62 47.44
C ASP A 85 23.21 -17.16 46.53
N ARG A 86 23.37 -15.84 46.42
CA ARG A 86 24.45 -15.22 45.66
C ARG A 86 25.67 -15.08 46.58
N PRO A 87 26.82 -15.72 46.29
CA PRO A 87 28.02 -15.54 47.10
C PRO A 87 28.55 -14.10 46.99
N ALA A 88 29.11 -13.59 48.08
CA ALA A 88 29.55 -12.20 48.21
C ALA A 88 30.66 -11.84 47.21
N PRO A 89 30.67 -10.59 46.68
CA PRO A 89 31.71 -10.13 45.77
C PRO A 89 33.11 -10.15 46.42
N PRO A 90 34.18 -10.59 45.71
CA PRO A 90 35.52 -10.56 46.26
C PRO A 90 36.02 -9.11 46.44
N GLU A 91 36.71 -8.86 47.54
CA GLU A 91 37.27 -7.55 47.89
C GLU A 91 38.38 -7.14 46.91
N LYS A 92 38.35 -5.87 46.49
CA LYS A 92 39.34 -5.31 45.54
C LYS A 92 40.71 -5.15 46.24
N PRO A 93 41.82 -5.51 45.59
CA PRO A 93 43.14 -5.17 46.10
C PRO A 93 43.40 -3.66 45.96
N GLU A 94 43.82 -3.06 47.07
CA GLU A 94 44.30 -1.68 47.15
C GLU A 94 45.69 -1.60 46.48
N ARG A 95 45.90 -0.59 45.64
CA ARG A 95 47.06 -0.45 44.75
C ARG A 95 48.36 -0.18 45.49
#